data_AF-A0A821IDE6-F1
#
_entry.id   AF-A0A821IDE6-F1
#
_cell.length_a   1.000
_cell.length_b   1.000
_cell.length_c   1.000
_cell.angle_alpha   90.00
_cell.angle_beta   90.00
_cell.angle_gamma   90.00
#
_symmetry.space_group_name_H-M   'P 1'
#
loop_
_entity.id
_entity.type
_entity.pdbx_description
1 polymer ?
#
loop_
_entity_poly.entity_id
_entity_poly.type
_entity_poly.pdbx_seq_one_letter_code
_entity_poly.pdbx_strand_id
1 'polypeptide(L)'
;MQNDILIEKDNEYALQLPIYCQSLMKSTIPRNLNAISSMIINKTLIENNENYNRLLKNRQYSILNKLDNSIDLNRFENDCEYRRLTILGLFMCDDPSFEYGEQSAIKYNISIDEYHYSYFEYLLTNSNLSLNDIRKKLNYF
;
A
#
# COMPACT_ATOMS: atom_id res chain seq x y z
N MET A 1 -10.62 -24.79 19.80
CA MET A 1 -10.15 -25.32 18.49
C MET A 1 -9.91 -24.13 17.60
N GLN A 2 -8.66 -23.66 17.54
CA GLN A 2 -8.22 -22.61 16.61
C GLN A 2 -8.05 -23.24 15.24
N ASN A 3 -8.79 -22.73 14.25
CA ASN A 3 -8.50 -22.97 12.86
C ASN A 3 -7.49 -21.92 12.43
N ASP A 4 -6.21 -22.29 12.45
CA ASP A 4 -5.14 -21.49 11.87
C ASP A 4 -5.35 -21.46 10.35
N ILE A 5 -5.61 -20.28 9.82
CA ILE A 5 -5.60 -20.02 8.38
C ILE A 5 -4.13 -20.09 7.95
N LEU A 6 -3.80 -21.17 7.23
CA LEU A 6 -2.51 -21.35 6.59
C LEU A 6 -2.35 -20.24 5.53
N ILE A 7 -1.56 -19.22 5.83
CA ILE A 7 -1.16 -18.22 4.82
C ILE A 7 -0.10 -18.90 3.95
N GLU A 8 -0.49 -19.28 2.74
CA GLU A 8 0.42 -19.80 1.72
C GLU A 8 1.56 -18.81 1.45
N LYS A 9 2.76 -19.37 1.33
CA LYS A 9 4.02 -18.65 1.11
C LYS A 9 4.10 -18.10 -0.31
N ASP A 10 3.33 -17.06 -0.63
CA ASP A 10 3.45 -16.34 -1.90
C ASP A 10 4.56 -15.28 -1.86
N ASN A 11 5.79 -15.73 -1.55
CA ASN A 11 6.98 -14.86 -1.59
C ASN A 11 8.12 -15.43 -2.44
N GLU A 12 7.80 -16.33 -3.38
CA GLU A 12 8.77 -16.88 -4.33
C GLU A 12 9.32 -15.80 -5.28
N TYR A 13 8.54 -14.75 -5.55
CA TYR A 13 8.96 -13.60 -6.38
C TYR A 13 9.91 -12.62 -5.64
N ALA A 14 9.83 -12.52 -4.32
CA ALA A 14 10.68 -11.62 -3.53
C ALA A 14 12.14 -12.11 -3.47
N LEU A 15 12.36 -13.43 -3.52
CA LEU A 15 13.69 -14.04 -3.60
C LEU A 15 14.29 -14.01 -5.01
N GLN A 16 13.45 -13.84 -6.04
CA GLN A 16 13.90 -13.75 -7.44
C GLN A 16 14.42 -12.35 -7.80
N LEU A 17 13.94 -11.28 -7.16
CA LEU A 17 14.41 -9.91 -7.43
C LEU A 17 15.93 -9.76 -7.23
N PRO A 18 16.51 -10.19 -6.09
CA PRO A 18 17.95 -10.08 -5.86
C PRO A 18 18.76 -10.92 -6.85
N ILE A 19 18.29 -12.12 -7.20
CA ILE A 19 18.94 -13.04 -8.15
C ILE A 19 18.90 -12.48 -9.57
N TYR A 20 17.76 -11.88 -9.96
CA TYR A 20 17.60 -11.19 -11.24
C TYR A 20 18.54 -9.97 -11.33
N CYS A 21 18.59 -9.13 -10.29
CA CYS A 21 19.52 -8.00 -10.22
C CYS A 21 21.00 -8.44 -10.27
N GLN A 22 21.38 -9.51 -9.56
CA GLN A 22 22.74 -10.04 -9.59
C GLN A 22 23.11 -10.66 -10.95
N SER A 23 22.14 -11.28 -11.64
CA SER A 23 22.35 -11.86 -12.97
C SER A 23 22.52 -10.77 -14.03
N LEU A 24 21.76 -9.68 -13.94
CA LEU A 24 21.94 -8.48 -14.78
C LEU A 24 23.31 -7.85 -14.58
N MET A 25 23.81 -7.78 -13.34
CA MET A 25 25.13 -7.24 -13.03
C MET A 25 26.31 -8.10 -13.51
N LYS A 26 26.10 -9.42 -13.67
CA LYS A 26 27.15 -10.37 -14.09
C LYS A 26 27.16 -10.63 -15.60
N SER A 27 26.09 -10.29 -16.32
CA SER A 27 26.08 -10.41 -17.78
C SER A 27 26.90 -9.28 -18.40
N THR A 28 28.05 -9.60 -18.99
CA THR A 28 28.67 -8.72 -19.98
C THR A 28 27.63 -8.40 -21.05
N ILE A 29 27.30 -7.10 -21.17
CA ILE A 29 26.37 -6.56 -22.15
C ILE A 29 26.67 -7.23 -23.51
N PRO A 30 25.75 -8.01 -24.09
CA PRO A 30 25.97 -8.58 -25.40
C PRO A 30 26.20 -7.43 -26.38
N ARG A 31 27.30 -7.50 -27.15
CA ARG A 31 27.80 -6.46 -28.07
C ARG A 31 26.80 -6.02 -29.17
N ASN A 32 25.58 -6.55 -29.16
CA ASN A 32 24.47 -6.19 -30.06
C ASN A 32 23.41 -5.25 -29.42
N LEU A 33 23.50 -4.90 -28.13
CA LEU A 33 22.59 -3.89 -27.56
C LEU A 33 22.96 -2.45 -27.94
N ASN A 34 24.16 -2.21 -28.48
CA ASN A 34 24.62 -0.89 -28.89
C ASN A 34 23.92 -0.35 -30.15
N ALA A 35 23.02 -1.12 -30.77
CA ALA A 35 22.23 -0.70 -31.93
C ALA A 35 20.74 -0.42 -31.58
N ILE A 36 20.27 -0.75 -30.38
CA ILE A 36 18.95 -0.30 -29.93
C ILE A 36 19.14 1.10 -29.38
N SER A 37 18.61 2.10 -30.09
CA SER A 37 18.65 3.50 -29.68
C SER A 37 18.28 3.62 -28.20
N SER A 38 19.15 4.25 -27.41
CA SER A 38 18.92 4.52 -25.98
C SER A 38 17.58 5.19 -25.72
N MET A 39 17.05 5.91 -26.71
CA MET A 39 15.72 6.51 -26.70
C MET A 39 14.58 5.48 -26.68
N ILE A 40 14.72 4.35 -27.40
CA ILE A 40 13.73 3.26 -27.41
C ILE A 40 13.74 2.54 -26.05
N ILE A 41 14.92 2.29 -25.49
CA ILE A 41 15.08 1.67 -24.16
C ILE A 41 14.47 2.57 -23.07
N ASN A 42 14.73 3.87 -23.11
CA ASN A 42 14.15 4.82 -22.16
C ASN A 42 12.63 4.88 -22.29
N LYS A 43 12.09 4.89 -23.52
CA LYS A 43 10.65 4.91 -23.75
C LYS A 43 9.95 3.67 -23.18
N THR A 44 10.47 2.47 -23.43
CA THR A 44 9.87 1.23 -22.91
C THR A 44 9.98 1.12 -21.39
N LEU A 45 11.08 1.59 -20.79
CA LEU A 45 11.22 1.66 -19.33
C LEU A 45 10.22 2.62 -18.68
N ILE A 46 10.01 3.80 -19.29
CA ILE A 46 9.02 4.78 -18.84
C ILE A 46 7.61 4.19 -18.95
N GLU A 47 7.25 3.62 -20.10
CA GLU A 47 5.94 2.98 -20.31
C GLU A 47 5.68 1.83 -19.33
N ASN A 48 6.70 1.02 -19.04
CA ASN A 48 6.59 -0.04 -18.03
C ASN A 48 6.40 0.52 -16.62
N ASN A 49 7.08 1.60 -16.27
CA ASN A 49 6.94 2.27 -14.98
C ASN A 49 5.53 2.88 -14.82
N GLU A 50 5.03 3.57 -15.85
CA GLU A 50 3.69 4.13 -15.89
C GLU A 50 2.61 3.04 -15.76
N ASN A 51 2.77 1.93 -16.47
CA ASN A 51 1.87 0.79 -16.34
C ASN A 51 1.88 0.20 -14.93
N TYR A 52 3.05 0.05 -14.33
CA TYR A 52 3.19 -0.43 -12.95
C TYR A 52 2.50 0.51 -11.95
N ASN A 53 2.75 1.82 -12.06
CA ASN A 53 2.10 2.82 -11.20
C ASN A 53 0.58 2.81 -11.37
N ARG A 54 0.08 2.66 -12.60
CA ARG A 54 -1.36 2.54 -12.89
C ARG A 54 -1.96 1.30 -12.24
N LEU A 55 -1.27 0.15 -12.27
CA LEU A 55 -1.73 -1.07 -11.62
C LEU A 55 -1.80 -0.91 -10.09
N LEU A 56 -0.78 -0.31 -9.48
CA LEU A 56 -0.79 -0.02 -8.05
C LEU A 56 -1.93 0.93 -7.65
N LYS A 57 -2.16 1.98 -8.46
CA LYS A 57 -3.27 2.92 -8.28
C LYS A 57 -4.62 2.22 -8.38
N ASN A 58 -4.83 1.41 -9.42
CA ASN A 58 -6.07 0.67 -9.61
C ASN A 58 -6.34 -0.30 -8.45
N ARG A 59 -5.29 -0.98 -7.95
CA ARG A 59 -5.39 -1.85 -6.77
C ARG A 59 -5.79 -1.06 -5.54
N GLN A 60 -5.16 0.09 -5.30
CA GLN A 60 -5.51 0.96 -4.18
C GLN A 60 -6.96 1.43 -4.25
N TYR A 61 -7.42 1.90 -5.40
CA TYR A 61 -8.78 2.38 -5.57
C TYR A 61 -9.81 1.25 -5.42
N SER A 62 -9.45 0.04 -5.86
CA SER A 62 -10.27 -1.14 -5.60
C SER A 62 -10.37 -1.48 -4.11
N ILE A 63 -9.30 -1.29 -3.33
CA ILE A 63 -9.33 -1.50 -1.87
C ILE A 63 -10.17 -0.41 -1.21
N LEU A 64 -9.94 0.87 -1.52
CA LEU A 64 -10.70 1.99 -0.97
C LEU A 64 -12.21 1.83 -1.23
N ASN A 65 -12.63 1.51 -2.46
CA ASN A 65 -14.04 1.27 -2.78
C ASN A 65 -14.65 0.07 -2.06
N LYS A 66 -13.84 -0.94 -1.71
CA LYS A 66 -14.31 -2.11 -0.94
C LYS A 66 -14.47 -1.77 0.54
N LEU A 67 -13.63 -0.88 1.06
CA LEU A 67 -13.71 -0.39 2.43
C LEU A 67 -14.90 0.55 2.60
N ASP A 68 -15.07 1.49 1.68
CA ASP A 68 -16.18 2.45 1.66
C ASP A 68 -16.43 2.95 0.24
N ASN A 69 -17.61 2.66 -0.29
CA ASN A 69 -18.02 3.04 -1.64
C ASN A 69 -18.35 4.54 -1.79
N SER A 70 -18.42 5.28 -0.68
CA SER A 70 -18.66 6.72 -0.66
C SER A 70 -17.39 7.56 -0.85
N ILE A 71 -16.21 6.92 -0.82
CA ILE A 71 -14.93 7.59 -1.06
C ILE A 71 -14.88 8.13 -2.50
N ASP A 72 -14.72 9.45 -2.62
CA ASP A 72 -14.51 10.10 -3.91
C ASP A 72 -13.05 9.88 -4.34
N LEU A 73 -12.83 8.86 -5.18
CA LEU A 73 -11.50 8.50 -5.70
C LEU A 73 -10.84 9.61 -6.52
N ASN A 74 -11.64 10.45 -7.20
CA ASN A 74 -11.10 11.55 -7.99
C ASN A 74 -10.61 12.66 -7.05
N ARG A 75 -11.35 12.95 -5.99
CA ARG A 75 -10.91 13.90 -4.96
C ARG A 75 -9.73 13.36 -4.16
N PHE A 76 -9.73 12.07 -3.82
CA PHE A 76 -8.60 11.40 -3.16
C PHE A 76 -7.29 11.56 -3.95
N GLU A 77 -7.35 11.58 -5.27
CA GLU A 77 -6.18 11.80 -6.11
C GLU A 77 -5.65 13.24 -6.04
N ASN A 78 -6.55 14.22 -6.13
CA ASN A 78 -6.22 15.60 -6.46
C ASN A 78 -6.19 16.54 -5.24
N ASP A 79 -6.86 16.18 -4.15
CA ASP A 79 -6.97 16.98 -2.93
C ASP A 79 -6.18 16.32 -1.80
N CYS A 80 -5.02 16.89 -1.47
CA CYS A 80 -4.12 16.37 -0.44
C CYS A 80 -4.77 16.31 0.94
N GLU A 81 -5.59 17.30 1.30
CA GLU A 81 -6.25 17.34 2.61
C GLU A 81 -7.38 16.31 2.68
N TYR A 82 -8.19 16.20 1.62
CA TYR A 82 -9.19 15.14 1.55
C TYR A 82 -8.53 13.76 1.66
N ARG A 83 -7.47 13.51 0.88
CA ARG A 83 -6.71 12.26 0.94
C ARG A 83 -6.18 11.97 2.35
N ARG A 84 -5.60 12.98 3.00
CA ARG A 84 -5.10 12.85 4.37
C ARG A 84 -6.22 12.47 5.33
N LEU A 85 -7.33 13.22 5.32
CA LEU A 85 -8.49 12.94 6.17
C LEU A 85 -9.12 11.57 5.88
N THR A 86 -9.21 11.16 4.61
CA THR A 86 -9.68 9.81 4.24
C THR A 86 -8.78 8.74 4.85
N ILE A 87 -7.46 8.85 4.73
CA ILE A 87 -6.51 7.87 5.29
C ILE A 87 -6.62 7.83 6.82
N LEU A 88 -6.67 9.00 7.46
CA LEU A 88 -6.88 9.12 8.91
C LEU A 88 -8.26 8.63 9.36
N GLY A 89 -9.20 8.36 8.45
CA GLY A 89 -10.55 7.87 8.76
C GLY A 89 -10.79 6.40 8.37
N LEU A 90 -9.82 5.72 7.73
CA LEU A 90 -10.01 4.36 7.21
C LEU A 90 -10.41 3.33 8.28
N PHE A 91 -10.07 3.58 9.55
CA PHE A 91 -10.46 2.70 10.65
C PHE A 91 -11.95 2.77 11.03
N MET A 92 -12.70 3.73 10.47
CA MET A 92 -14.15 3.87 10.66
C MET A 92 -14.98 3.10 9.61
N CYS A 93 -14.34 2.54 8.58
CA CYS A 93 -15.00 1.70 7.57
C CYS A 93 -15.45 0.35 8.17
N ASP A 94 -16.33 -0.37 7.46
CA ASP A 94 -16.95 -1.62 7.95
C ASP A 94 -15.93 -2.74 8.25
N ASP A 95 -14.90 -2.89 7.40
CA ASP A 95 -13.80 -3.85 7.56
C ASP A 95 -12.43 -3.14 7.66
N PRO A 96 -12.17 -2.43 8.77
CA PRO A 96 -11.00 -1.57 8.87
C PRO A 96 -9.73 -2.38 9.02
N SER A 97 -8.76 -2.16 8.13
CA SER A 97 -7.40 -2.69 8.28
C SER A 97 -6.46 -1.59 8.77
N PHE A 98 -6.05 -1.71 10.04
CA PHE A 98 -5.10 -0.78 10.65
C PHE A 98 -3.79 -0.72 9.84
N GLU A 99 -3.27 -1.89 9.45
CA GLU A 99 -2.04 -2.03 8.66
C GLU A 99 -2.15 -1.34 7.29
N TYR A 100 -3.29 -1.47 6.61
CA TYR A 100 -3.50 -0.81 5.32
C TYR A 100 -3.51 0.71 5.43
N GLY A 101 -4.17 1.25 6.46
CA GLY A 101 -4.18 2.70 6.70
C GLY A 101 -2.81 3.23 7.08
N GLU A 102 -2.02 2.48 7.87
CA GLU A 102 -0.64 2.84 8.21
C GLU A 102 0.26 2.84 6.97
N GLN A 103 0.20 1.78 6.14
CA GLN A 103 0.91 1.73 4.85
C GLN A 103 0.52 2.89 3.92
N SER A 104 -0.76 3.28 3.95
CA SER A 104 -1.25 4.43 3.18
C SER A 104 -0.72 5.76 3.74
N ALA A 105 -0.64 5.91 5.06
CA ALA A 105 -0.05 7.08 5.70
C ALA A 105 1.43 7.26 5.30
N ILE A 106 2.21 6.17 5.35
CA ILE A 106 3.61 6.15 4.86
C ILE A 106 3.69 6.56 3.39
N LYS A 107 2.86 5.95 2.54
CA LYS A 107 2.85 6.22 1.09
C LYS A 107 2.61 7.69 0.74
N TYR A 108 1.77 8.37 1.52
CA TYR A 108 1.40 9.77 1.27
C TYR A 108 2.06 10.77 2.22
N ASN A 109 3.08 10.34 2.95
CA ASN A 109 3.87 11.19 3.84
C ASN A 109 3.01 11.90 4.91
N ILE A 110 2.02 11.17 5.44
CA ILE A 110 1.24 11.54 6.63
C ILE A 110 2.01 11.03 7.85
N SER A 111 2.02 11.80 8.94
CA SER A 111 2.75 11.39 10.14
C SER A 111 2.16 10.10 10.71
N ILE A 112 3.02 9.16 11.10
CA ILE A 112 2.56 7.91 11.74
C ILE A 112 1.97 8.21 13.11
N ASP A 113 2.56 9.14 13.86
CA ASP A 113 2.01 9.60 15.14
C ASP A 113 0.59 10.14 14.95
N GLU A 114 0.38 10.93 13.89
CA GLU A 114 -0.92 11.51 13.56
C GLU A 114 -1.96 10.44 13.22
N TYR A 115 -1.57 9.42 12.44
CA TYR A 115 -2.43 8.28 12.13
C TYR A 115 -2.77 7.47 13.39
N HIS A 116 -1.78 7.18 14.25
CA HIS A 116 -1.98 6.48 15.52
C HIS A 116 -2.86 7.26 16.48
N TYR A 117 -2.65 8.58 16.61
CA TYR A 117 -3.50 9.44 17.44
C TYR A 117 -4.95 9.45 16.96
N SER A 118 -5.18 9.55 15.65
CA SER A 118 -6.52 9.49 15.07
C SER A 118 -7.18 8.14 15.36
N TYR A 119 -6.43 7.04 15.26
CA TYR A 119 -6.93 5.72 15.60
C TYR A 119 -7.25 5.57 17.08
N PHE A 120 -6.41 6.09 17.98
CA PHE A 120 -6.68 6.10 19.41
C PHE A 120 -7.91 6.94 19.77
N GLU A 121 -8.06 8.11 19.16
CA GLU A 121 -9.25 8.94 19.32
C GLU A 121 -10.50 8.14 18.96
N TYR A 122 -10.51 7.47 17.80
CA TYR A 122 -11.62 6.60 17.41
C TYR A 122 -11.89 5.46 18.39
N LEU A 123 -10.86 4.74 18.82
CA LEU A 123 -11.01 3.65 19.78
C LEU A 123 -11.68 4.14 21.07
N LEU A 124 -11.27 5.30 21.57
CA LEU A 124 -11.73 5.83 22.85
C LEU A 124 -13.10 6.53 22.79
N THR A 125 -13.51 7.03 21.62
CA THR A 125 -14.71 7.87 21.47
C THR A 125 -15.83 7.24 20.66
N ASN A 126 -15.50 6.53 19.58
CA ASN A 126 -16.46 6.21 18.50
C ASN A 126 -16.53 4.72 18.15
N SER A 127 -15.66 3.87 18.71
CA SER A 127 -15.54 2.47 18.29
C SER A 127 -16.62 1.52 18.84
N ASN A 128 -17.44 1.95 19.81
CA ASN A 128 -18.38 1.12 20.57
C ASN A 128 -17.75 -0.15 21.21
N LEU A 129 -16.41 -0.22 21.30
CA LEU A 129 -15.71 -1.36 21.86
C LEU A 129 -15.70 -1.33 23.38
N SER A 130 -15.62 -2.51 23.99
CA SER A 130 -15.35 -2.63 25.41
C SER A 130 -13.91 -2.23 25.74
N LEU A 131 -13.64 -1.80 26.97
CA LEU A 131 -12.28 -1.51 27.45
C LEU A 131 -11.31 -2.69 27.26
N ASN A 132 -11.82 -3.93 27.39
CA ASN A 132 -11.01 -5.13 27.19
C ASN A 132 -10.62 -5.31 25.72
N ASP A 133 -11.53 -5.00 24.78
CA ASP A 133 -11.25 -5.12 23.35
C ASP A 133 -10.38 -3.98 22.83
N ILE A 134 -10.54 -2.77 23.39
CA ILE A 134 -9.61 -1.65 23.18
C ILE A 134 -8.21 -2.08 23.62
N ARG A 135 -8.05 -2.63 24.84
CA ARG A 135 -6.75 -3.09 25.34
C ARG A 135 -6.11 -4.15 24.43
N LYS A 136 -6.91 -5.11 23.92
CA LYS A 136 -6.39 -6.10 22.96
C LYS A 136 -5.87 -5.44 21.69
N LYS A 137 -6.56 -4.44 21.14
CA LYS A 137 -6.13 -3.71 19.94
C LYS A 137 -4.88 -2.85 20.19
N LEU A 138 -4.73 -2.29 21.39
CA LEU A 138 -3.57 -1.49 21.77
C LEU A 138 -2.31 -2.33 22.04
N ASN A 139 -2.45 -3.58 22.50
CA ASN A 139 -1.30 -4.45 22.79
C ASN A 139 -0.47 -4.86 21.55
N TYR A 140 -0.90 -4.47 20.34
CA TYR A 140 -0.17 -4.72 19.08
C TYR A 140 0.73 -3.53 18.67
N PHE A 141 0.74 -2.44 19.43
CA PHE A 141 1.65 -1.30 19.30
C PHE A 141 2.82 -1.43 20.29
#